data_AF-A0AAD7TJB9-F1
#
_entry.id   AF-A0AAD7TJB9-F1
#
_cell.length_a   1.000
_cell.length_b   1.000
_cell.length_c   1.000
_cell.angle_alpha   90.00
_cell.angle_beta   90.00
_cell.angle_gamma   90.00
#
_symmetry.space_group_name_H-M   'P 1'
#
loop_
_entity.id
_entity.type
_entity.pdbx_description
1 polymer ?
#
loop_
_entity_poly.entity_id
_entity_poly.type
_entity_poly.pdbx_seq_one_letter_code
_entity_poly.pdbx_strand_id
1 'polypeptide(L)'
;MSSPPANYLDSADKDIDAVVEGSGISTSAALCQDLRKSTGSMGNPTNIEHNRKSTTTRAQRARKKSLFQARRAVVLSVGLDRHKILFDQLAALNMSGDETDHDTWHESPVKYRIIESHWQSEDLKTFMRSLDEMYCNNQSQCTTDANSLHTRIARVNARVEDGHAPRGLWRNCYNADWLRKLPSYKKHALKIKNADYDFDLTPLFDELEDAIMQEQEHRSADEVEEVL
;
A
#
# COMPACT_ATOMS: atom_id res chain seq x y z
N MET A 1 7.67 -17.74 -47.53
CA MET A 1 9.12 -17.99 -47.38
C MET A 1 9.86 -16.79 -47.93
N SER A 2 10.31 -15.86 -47.08
CA SER A 2 11.28 -14.82 -47.43
C SER A 2 11.81 -14.15 -46.15
N SER A 3 12.86 -14.75 -45.59
CA SER A 3 13.93 -14.03 -44.85
C SER A 3 15.06 -13.82 -45.85
N PRO A 4 15.97 -12.81 -45.79
CA PRO A 4 16.79 -12.39 -44.62
C PRO A 4 17.17 -10.87 -44.70
N PRO A 5 18.29 -10.31 -44.14
CA PRO A 5 19.29 -10.85 -43.21
C PRO A 5 19.62 -9.99 -41.97
N ALA A 6 20.23 -10.67 -41.01
CA ALA A 6 21.02 -10.13 -39.91
C ALA A 6 22.33 -9.49 -40.42
N ASN A 7 22.78 -8.42 -39.75
CA ASN A 7 24.18 -8.06 -39.50
C ASN A 7 24.24 -6.64 -38.90
N TYR A 8 24.62 -6.51 -37.62
CA TYR A 8 25.65 -5.55 -37.21
C TYR A 8 26.09 -5.87 -35.77
N LEU A 9 27.17 -6.64 -35.68
CA LEU A 9 28.08 -6.61 -34.54
C LEU A 9 29.04 -5.45 -34.80
N ASP A 10 29.14 -4.50 -33.87
CA ASP A 10 30.37 -3.74 -33.70
C ASP A 10 30.60 -3.46 -32.22
N SER A 11 31.80 -3.82 -31.81
CA SER A 11 32.34 -3.74 -30.47
C SER A 11 32.92 -2.35 -30.25
N ALA A 12 32.71 -1.78 -29.07
CA ALA A 12 33.66 -0.82 -28.54
C ALA A 12 33.65 -0.88 -27.01
N ASP A 13 34.68 -1.55 -26.52
CA ASP A 13 35.26 -1.40 -25.20
C ASP A 13 35.38 0.08 -24.79
N LYS A 14 35.18 0.35 -23.50
CA LYS A 14 36.10 1.19 -22.73
C LYS A 14 35.88 1.03 -21.23
N ASP A 15 36.82 0.30 -20.67
CA ASP A 15 37.24 0.29 -19.28
C ASP A 15 37.37 1.72 -18.72
N ILE A 16 36.83 1.93 -17.51
CA ILE A 16 37.30 2.95 -16.58
C ILE A 16 37.38 2.31 -15.19
N ASP A 17 38.52 1.69 -14.93
CA ASP A 17 39.05 1.45 -13.59
C ASP A 17 39.90 2.65 -13.16
N ALA A 18 39.63 3.20 -11.96
CA ALA A 18 40.62 3.74 -11.00
C ALA A 18 39.87 4.54 -9.91
N VAL A 19 39.72 3.97 -8.70
CA VAL A 19 40.58 4.19 -7.52
C VAL A 19 40.49 5.63 -6.97
N VAL A 20 39.78 5.78 -5.84
CA VAL A 20 40.21 6.64 -4.72
C VAL A 20 39.78 5.94 -3.42
N GLU A 21 40.74 5.27 -2.78
CA GLU A 21 40.73 5.03 -1.34
C GLU A 21 41.10 6.33 -0.62
N GLY A 22 40.46 6.61 0.51
CA GLY A 22 40.83 7.78 1.31
C GLY A 22 39.94 8.05 2.52
N SER A 23 40.27 7.37 3.61
CA SER A 23 40.37 7.92 4.98
C SER A 23 39.15 8.61 5.60
N GLY A 24 38.67 7.98 6.68
CA GLY A 24 37.65 8.55 7.55
C GLY A 24 38.09 9.81 8.29
N ILE A 25 37.09 10.63 8.61
CA ILE A 25 37.13 11.58 9.71
C ILE A 25 35.75 11.56 10.37
N SER A 26 35.72 11.01 11.58
CA SER A 26 34.73 11.31 12.61
C SER A 26 34.89 12.76 13.02
N THR A 27 33.87 13.62 12.86
CA THR A 27 33.52 14.64 13.85
C THR A 27 32.26 15.45 13.49
N SER A 28 31.53 15.76 14.56
CA SER A 28 30.60 16.86 14.76
C SER A 28 29.32 16.94 13.92
N ALA A 29 28.23 16.49 14.56
CA ALA A 29 27.08 17.33 14.87
C ALA A 29 27.15 18.78 14.36
N ALA A 30 26.41 19.07 13.29
CA ALA A 30 25.68 20.33 13.07
C ALA A 30 25.11 20.35 11.65
N LEU A 31 23.79 20.22 11.49
CA LEU A 31 22.97 21.14 10.67
C LEU A 31 21.47 20.83 10.78
N CYS A 32 20.87 21.18 11.92
CA CYS A 32 19.43 21.43 12.01
C CYS A 32 19.24 22.78 12.71
N GLN A 33 19.63 23.85 12.02
CA GLN A 33 19.25 25.22 12.38
C GLN A 33 18.64 25.90 11.15
N ASP A 34 17.52 25.36 10.68
CA ASP A 34 16.69 26.06 9.70
C ASP A 34 15.59 26.87 10.41
N LEU A 35 15.90 28.17 10.52
CA LEU A 35 15.00 29.30 10.29
C LEU A 35 13.78 29.46 11.21
N ARG A 36 14.04 29.87 12.46
CA ARG A 36 13.22 30.90 13.12
C ARG A 36 13.65 32.28 12.62
N LYS A 37 13.08 32.74 11.50
CA LYS A 37 13.01 34.18 11.16
C LYS A 37 11.57 34.53 10.80
N SER A 38 10.74 34.63 11.83
CA SER A 38 9.42 35.28 11.74
C SER A 38 9.63 36.78 11.95
N THR A 39 10.08 37.48 10.91
CA THR A 39 9.82 38.91 10.80
C THR A 39 8.31 39.11 10.75
N GLY A 40 7.77 39.89 11.67
CA GLY A 40 6.36 40.29 11.71
C GLY A 40 5.99 41.06 10.45
N SER A 41 5.58 40.33 9.42
CA SER A 41 4.75 40.84 8.34
C SER A 41 3.36 40.32 8.66
N MET A 42 2.43 41.21 9.00
CA MET A 42 1.01 40.86 9.12
C MET A 42 0.54 40.36 7.74
N GLY A 43 0.71 39.07 7.49
CA GLY A 43 0.23 38.42 6.29
C GLY A 43 -1.27 38.60 6.20
N ASN A 44 -1.73 39.06 5.03
CA ASN A 44 -3.14 39.18 4.70
C ASN A 44 -3.86 37.88 5.14
N PRO A 45 -4.90 37.94 6.00
CA PRO A 45 -5.50 36.76 6.63
C PRO A 45 -5.96 35.68 5.64
N THR A 46 -6.29 36.07 4.41
CA THR A 46 -6.65 35.16 3.31
C THR A 46 -5.51 34.23 2.88
N ASN A 47 -4.25 34.67 3.00
CA ASN A 47 -3.08 33.88 2.61
C ASN A 47 -2.76 32.80 3.65
N ILE A 48 -2.92 33.09 4.95
CA ILE A 48 -2.66 32.14 6.04
C ILE A 48 -3.61 30.93 5.97
N GLU A 49 -4.89 31.17 5.71
CA GLU A 49 -5.88 30.09 5.61
C GLU A 49 -5.69 29.24 4.34
N HIS A 50 -5.35 29.87 3.21
CA HIS A 50 -5.03 29.16 1.98
C HIS A 50 -3.78 28.26 2.16
N ASN A 51 -2.76 28.77 2.84
CA ASN A 51 -1.54 28.01 3.12
C ASN A 51 -1.81 26.81 4.04
N ARG A 52 -2.62 26.99 5.10
CA ARG A 52 -3.07 25.88 5.98
C ARG A 52 -3.87 24.81 5.24
N LYS A 53 -4.77 25.19 4.33
CA LYS A 53 -5.53 24.23 3.50
C LYS A 53 -4.62 23.48 2.51
N SER A 54 -3.58 24.13 2.00
CA SER A 54 -2.61 23.50 1.09
C SER A 54 -1.70 22.47 1.80
N THR A 55 -1.31 22.73 3.04
CA THR A 55 -0.43 21.83 3.81
C THR A 55 -1.17 20.59 4.30
N THR A 56 -2.43 20.73 4.75
CA THR A 56 -3.26 19.60 5.20
C THR A 56 -3.54 18.61 4.06
N THR A 57 -3.87 19.12 2.88
CA THR A 57 -4.10 18.28 1.69
C THR A 57 -2.83 17.57 1.22
N ARG A 58 -1.65 18.23 1.29
CA ARG A 58 -0.36 17.58 1.01
C ARG A 58 -0.05 16.46 2.00
N ALA A 59 -0.26 16.69 3.30
CA ALA A 59 -0.04 15.68 4.34
C ALA A 59 -0.98 14.48 4.19
N GLN A 60 -2.26 14.70 3.89
CA GLN A 60 -3.22 13.62 3.58
C GLN A 60 -2.79 12.79 2.37
N ARG A 61 -2.36 13.45 1.28
CA ARG A 61 -1.86 12.75 0.08
C ARG A 61 -0.62 11.91 0.38
N ALA A 62 0.31 12.44 1.18
CA ALA A 62 1.51 11.71 1.59
C ALA A 62 1.14 10.46 2.39
N ARG A 63 0.23 10.58 3.38
CA ARG A 63 -0.24 9.44 4.19
C ARG A 63 -0.93 8.37 3.35
N LYS A 64 -1.82 8.77 2.44
CA LYS A 64 -2.44 7.85 1.47
C LYS A 64 -1.41 7.12 0.59
N LYS A 65 -0.35 7.81 0.16
CA LYS A 65 0.74 7.20 -0.60
C LYS A 65 1.52 6.19 0.23
N SER A 66 1.93 6.56 1.44
CA SER A 66 2.62 5.63 2.36
C SER A 66 1.78 4.41 2.66
N LEU A 67 0.48 4.57 2.90
CA LEU A 67 -0.45 3.47 3.15
C LEU A 67 -0.56 2.52 1.95
N PHE A 68 -0.68 3.07 0.74
CA PHE A 68 -0.68 2.25 -0.48
C PHE A 68 0.63 1.46 -0.64
N GLN A 69 1.77 2.10 -0.40
CA GLN A 69 3.09 1.47 -0.49
C GLN A 69 3.28 0.37 0.56
N ALA A 70 2.86 0.60 1.80
CA ALA A 70 2.90 -0.38 2.88
C ALA A 70 2.11 -1.64 2.55
N ARG A 71 0.86 -1.48 2.13
CA ARG A 71 -0.01 -2.61 1.73
C ARG A 71 0.55 -3.36 0.53
N ARG A 72 1.04 -2.65 -0.48
CA ARG A 72 1.70 -3.27 -1.64
C ARG A 72 2.96 -4.02 -1.22
N ALA A 73 3.73 -3.51 -0.25
CA ALA A 73 4.90 -4.21 0.26
C ALA A 73 4.53 -5.54 0.92
N VAL A 74 3.47 -5.58 1.74
CA VAL A 74 2.97 -6.84 2.33
C VAL A 74 2.57 -7.85 1.26
N VAL A 75 1.82 -7.41 0.25
CA VAL A 75 1.41 -8.28 -0.86
C VAL A 75 2.63 -8.93 -1.54
N LEU A 76 3.70 -8.16 -1.74
CA LEU A 76 4.93 -8.64 -2.36
C LEU A 76 5.80 -9.50 -1.42
N SER A 77 5.81 -9.21 -0.12
CA SER A 77 6.70 -9.88 0.83
C SER A 77 6.14 -11.19 1.38
N VAL A 78 4.81 -11.31 1.47
CA VAL A 78 4.13 -12.50 2.05
C VAL A 78 3.65 -13.47 0.95
N GLY A 79 4.11 -13.30 -0.30
CA GLY A 79 3.78 -14.22 -1.39
C GLY A 79 2.32 -14.17 -1.85
N LEU A 80 1.61 -13.04 -1.61
CA LEU A 80 0.22 -12.86 -2.01
C LEU A 80 0.09 -12.38 -3.46
N ASP A 81 0.82 -13.04 -4.36
CA ASP A 81 1.02 -12.58 -5.74
C ASP A 81 -0.27 -12.43 -6.53
N ARG A 82 -1.31 -13.21 -6.20
CA ARG A 82 -2.66 -13.07 -6.77
C ARG A 82 -3.26 -11.67 -6.59
N HIS A 83 -2.80 -10.91 -5.59
CA HIS A 83 -3.28 -9.56 -5.33
C HIS A 83 -2.49 -8.45 -6.02
N LYS A 84 -1.38 -8.76 -6.72
CA LYS A 84 -0.64 -7.78 -7.53
C LYS A 84 -1.57 -7.09 -8.54
N ILE A 85 -2.40 -7.88 -9.24
CA ILE A 85 -3.35 -7.36 -10.24
C ILE A 85 -4.37 -6.39 -9.67
N LEU A 86 -4.78 -6.56 -8.40
CA LEU A 86 -5.68 -5.62 -7.72
C LEU A 86 -4.94 -4.31 -7.45
N PHE A 87 -3.69 -4.37 -6.95
CA PHE A 87 -2.88 -3.19 -6.67
C PHE A 87 -2.43 -2.44 -7.91
N ASP A 88 -2.33 -3.09 -9.07
CA ASP A 88 -2.04 -2.43 -10.35
C ASP A 88 -3.21 -1.56 -10.85
N GLN A 89 -4.44 -1.86 -10.41
CA GLN A 89 -5.64 -1.05 -10.73
C GLN A 89 -5.90 0.04 -9.68
N LEU A 90 -5.22 -0.04 -8.53
CA LEU A 90 -5.36 0.90 -7.44
C LEU A 90 -4.23 1.94 -7.46
N ALA A 91 -4.52 3.10 -6.88
CA ALA A 91 -3.59 4.17 -6.65
C ALA A 91 -3.71 4.68 -5.21
N ALA A 92 -2.73 5.45 -4.78
CA ALA A 92 -2.75 6.12 -3.47
C ALA A 92 -4.06 6.91 -3.23
N LEU A 93 -4.62 7.56 -4.27
CA LEU A 93 -5.87 8.31 -4.15
C LEU A 93 -7.09 7.44 -3.78
N ASN A 94 -7.03 6.14 -4.05
CA ASN A 94 -8.08 5.19 -3.72
C ASN A 94 -7.99 4.68 -2.27
N MET A 95 -6.92 5.04 -1.53
CA MET A 95 -6.80 4.66 -0.12
C MET A 95 -7.74 5.49 0.76
N SER A 96 -8.15 4.89 1.89
CA SER A 96 -8.94 5.57 2.91
C SER A 96 -8.21 6.81 3.42
N GLY A 97 -8.98 7.85 3.75
CA GLY A 97 -8.44 9.02 4.39
C GLY A 97 -8.16 8.74 5.86
N ASP A 98 -7.39 9.62 6.47
CA ASP A 98 -7.09 9.61 7.89
C ASP A 98 -7.21 11.02 8.46
N GLU A 99 -8.18 11.18 9.35
CA GLU A 99 -8.36 12.39 10.15
C GLU A 99 -7.57 12.20 11.44
N THR A 100 -6.70 13.15 11.74
CA THR A 100 -6.03 13.16 13.04
C THR A 100 -7.06 13.46 14.10
N ASP A 101 -7.12 12.62 15.13
CA ASP A 101 -8.02 12.84 16.24
C ASP A 101 -7.47 14.00 17.10
N HIS A 102 -8.10 15.17 16.98
CA HIS A 102 -7.71 16.40 17.68
C HIS A 102 -7.62 16.20 19.20
N ASP A 103 -8.45 15.31 19.76
CA ASP A 103 -8.46 15.03 21.20
C ASP A 103 -7.20 14.28 21.65
N THR A 104 -6.56 13.55 20.73
CA THR A 104 -5.41 12.68 21.01
C THR A 104 -4.09 13.23 20.48
N TRP A 105 -4.05 14.47 19.97
CA TRP A 105 -2.81 15.06 19.44
C TRP A 105 -1.70 15.13 20.50
N HIS A 106 -2.07 15.23 21.78
CA HIS A 106 -1.15 15.27 22.92
C HIS A 106 -0.78 13.88 23.45
N GLU A 107 -1.44 12.82 22.98
CA GLU A 107 -1.17 11.43 23.37
C GLU A 107 -0.14 10.81 22.42
N SER A 108 0.83 10.10 22.98
CA SER A 108 1.76 9.27 22.22
C SER A 108 1.44 7.80 22.48
N PRO A 109 1.14 6.97 21.45
CA PRO A 109 1.17 7.31 20.01
C PRO A 109 -0.09 8.04 19.52
N VAL A 110 0.09 8.90 18.50
CA VAL A 110 -1.01 9.63 17.85
C VAL A 110 -1.97 8.63 17.19
N LYS A 111 -3.27 8.77 17.51
CA LYS A 111 -4.33 7.95 16.94
C LYS A 111 -4.96 8.65 15.73
N TYR A 112 -5.20 7.89 14.67
CA TYR A 112 -5.86 8.39 13.46
C TYR A 112 -7.21 7.72 13.28
N ARG A 113 -8.23 8.52 12.95
CA ARG A 113 -9.56 8.04 12.61
C ARG A 113 -9.60 7.73 11.11
N ILE A 114 -10.04 6.52 10.78
CA ILE A 114 -10.19 6.11 9.38
C ILE A 114 -11.40 6.81 8.78
N ILE A 115 -11.20 7.52 7.67
CA ILE A 115 -12.27 8.07 6.84
C ILE A 115 -12.54 7.06 5.73
N GLU A 116 -13.70 6.40 5.82
CA GLU A 116 -14.08 5.39 4.85
C GLU A 116 -14.51 6.02 3.53
N SER A 117 -14.23 5.31 2.42
CA SER A 117 -14.72 5.72 1.10
C SER A 117 -16.05 5.03 0.81
N HIS A 118 -17.10 5.80 0.49
CA HIS A 118 -18.45 5.29 0.25
C HIS A 118 -18.52 4.29 -0.90
N TRP A 119 -17.60 4.38 -1.87
CA TRP A 119 -17.55 3.45 -3.00
C TRP A 119 -17.01 2.07 -2.64
N GLN A 120 -16.26 1.90 -1.55
CA GLN A 120 -15.60 0.62 -1.21
C GLN A 120 -16.61 -0.35 -0.58
N SER A 121 -16.61 -1.59 -1.06
CA SER A 121 -17.32 -2.69 -0.39
C SER A 121 -16.71 -3.00 0.98
N GLU A 122 -17.48 -3.62 1.87
CA GLU A 122 -16.98 -4.02 3.18
C GLU A 122 -15.90 -5.10 3.08
N ASP A 123 -16.03 -6.02 2.10
CA ASP A 123 -15.02 -7.06 1.83
C ASP A 123 -13.67 -6.44 1.46
N LEU A 124 -13.67 -5.44 0.56
CA LEU A 124 -12.45 -4.73 0.19
C LEU A 124 -11.85 -3.97 1.38
N LYS A 125 -12.68 -3.37 2.24
CA LYS A 125 -12.20 -2.69 3.45
C LYS A 125 -11.56 -3.67 4.43
N THR A 126 -12.22 -4.79 4.68
CA THR A 126 -11.73 -5.86 5.56
C THR A 126 -10.40 -6.40 5.05
N PHE A 127 -10.34 -6.76 3.77
CA PHE A 127 -9.10 -7.17 3.10
C PHE A 127 -7.96 -6.14 3.29
N MET A 128 -8.22 -4.86 3.04
CA MET A 128 -7.23 -3.79 3.20
C MET A 128 -6.80 -3.58 4.67
N ARG A 129 -7.67 -3.87 5.65
CA ARG A 129 -7.35 -3.81 7.08
C ARG A 129 -6.49 -5.00 7.49
N SER A 130 -6.80 -6.20 7.01
CA SER A 130 -5.98 -7.38 7.25
C SER A 130 -4.55 -7.20 6.71
N LEU A 131 -4.38 -6.57 5.54
CA LEU A 131 -3.04 -6.19 5.06
C LEU A 131 -2.33 -5.18 5.98
N ASP A 132 -3.08 -4.25 6.58
CA ASP A 132 -2.50 -3.31 7.56
C ASP A 132 -2.04 -4.07 8.81
N GLU A 133 -2.80 -5.04 9.31
CA GLU A 133 -2.43 -5.88 10.46
C GLU A 133 -1.17 -6.70 10.19
N MET A 134 -1.09 -7.35 9.01
CA MET A 134 0.12 -8.06 8.58
C MET A 134 1.33 -7.12 8.49
N TYR A 135 1.15 -5.90 7.98
CA TYR A 135 2.21 -4.90 7.95
C TYR A 135 2.68 -4.51 9.36
N CYS A 136 1.75 -4.35 10.30
CA CYS A 136 2.06 -4.07 11.71
C CYS A 136 2.85 -5.22 12.34
N ASN A 137 2.41 -6.46 12.13
CA ASN A 137 3.03 -7.65 12.70
C ASN A 137 4.44 -7.88 12.16
N ASN A 138 4.67 -7.63 10.87
CA ASN A 138 6.00 -7.77 10.27
C ASN A 138 6.97 -6.69 10.77
N GLN A 139 6.47 -5.47 11.05
CA GLN A 139 7.32 -4.39 11.57
C GLN A 139 7.59 -4.47 13.06
N SER A 140 6.64 -4.92 13.87
CA SER A 140 6.86 -5.09 15.31
C SER A 140 7.96 -6.11 15.61
N GLN A 141 8.15 -7.09 14.71
CA GLN A 141 9.30 -8.00 14.74
C GLN A 141 10.63 -7.32 14.36
N CYS A 142 10.60 -6.19 13.64
CA CYS A 142 11.79 -5.57 13.05
C CYS A 142 12.34 -4.35 13.79
N THR A 143 11.58 -3.68 14.69
CA THR A 143 12.06 -2.43 15.32
C THR A 143 11.67 -2.29 16.79
N THR A 144 12.68 -2.23 17.66
CA THR A 144 12.58 -1.94 19.11
C THR A 144 12.33 -0.45 19.41
N ASP A 145 12.49 0.45 18.42
CA ASP A 145 12.61 1.89 18.69
C ASP A 145 11.44 2.74 18.16
N ALA A 146 10.67 3.28 19.12
CA ALA A 146 10.09 4.61 19.25
C ALA A 146 9.25 5.28 18.14
N ASN A 147 9.20 4.78 16.90
CA ASN A 147 8.26 5.29 15.89
C ASN A 147 7.07 4.33 15.79
N SER A 148 6.39 4.14 16.93
CA SER A 148 5.24 3.25 17.07
C SER A 148 4.28 3.47 15.90
N LEU A 149 3.96 2.37 15.19
CA LEU A 149 2.97 2.43 14.12
C LEU A 149 1.74 3.16 14.63
N HIS A 150 1.39 4.25 13.96
CA HIS A 150 0.22 5.03 14.28
C HIS A 150 -1.01 4.13 14.27
N THR A 151 -1.68 4.00 15.41
CA THR A 151 -2.88 3.17 15.51
C THR A 151 -4.02 3.83 14.74
N ARG A 152 -4.55 3.12 13.75
CA ARG A 152 -5.71 3.55 12.97
C ARG A 152 -6.96 2.92 13.55
N ILE A 153 -7.92 3.74 13.97
CA ILE A 153 -9.13 3.29 14.66
C ILE A 153 -10.34 3.50 13.75
N ALA A 154 -11.09 2.44 13.50
CA ALA A 154 -12.42 2.51 12.91
C ALA A 154 -13.43 2.94 14.00
N ARG A 155 -14.28 3.94 13.71
CA ARG A 155 -15.37 4.35 14.61
C ARG A 155 -16.71 4.11 13.93
N VAL A 156 -17.71 3.72 14.71
CA VAL A 156 -19.09 3.47 14.24
C VAL A 156 -19.69 4.69 13.53
N ASN A 157 -19.37 5.89 13.99
CA ASN A 157 -19.84 7.16 13.40
C ASN A 157 -18.71 7.92 12.69
N ALA A 158 -17.76 7.18 12.08
CA ALA A 158 -16.70 7.82 11.31
C ALA A 158 -17.28 8.57 10.11
N ARG A 159 -16.62 9.66 9.75
CA ARG A 159 -16.94 10.39 8.52
C ARG A 159 -16.72 9.47 7.33
N VAL A 160 -17.69 9.47 6.42
CA VAL A 160 -17.61 8.77 5.14
C VAL A 160 -17.45 9.82 4.05
N GLU A 161 -16.51 9.60 3.14
CA GLU A 161 -16.30 10.45 1.97
C GLU A 161 -16.63 9.68 0.70
N ASP A 162 -17.09 10.37 -0.34
CA ASP A 162 -17.35 9.71 -1.63
C ASP A 162 -16.07 9.08 -2.20
N GLY A 163 -14.90 9.66 -1.95
CA GLY A 163 -13.61 9.19 -2.42
C GLY A 163 -13.46 9.21 -3.95
N HIS A 164 -12.31 8.73 -4.44
CA HIS A 164 -12.09 8.54 -5.87
C HIS A 164 -12.19 7.05 -6.19
N ALA A 165 -13.29 6.63 -6.83
CA ALA A 165 -13.48 5.24 -7.24
C ALA A 165 -12.54 4.89 -8.41
N PRO A 166 -11.71 3.85 -8.30
CA PRO A 166 -10.88 3.36 -9.39
C PRO A 166 -11.73 2.78 -10.52
N ARG A 167 -11.18 2.81 -11.73
CA ARG A 167 -11.81 2.21 -12.92
C ARG A 167 -11.26 0.79 -13.09
N GLY A 168 -12.06 -0.12 -13.63
CA GLY A 168 -11.61 -1.46 -14.00
C GLY A 168 -11.54 -2.49 -12.86
N LEU A 169 -12.09 -2.20 -11.68
CA LEU A 169 -12.21 -3.20 -10.62
C LEU A 169 -13.36 -4.17 -10.85
N TRP A 170 -13.32 -5.28 -10.12
CA TRP A 170 -14.36 -6.29 -10.02
C TRP A 170 -15.61 -5.77 -9.31
N ARG A 171 -16.76 -6.38 -9.57
CA ARG A 171 -18.06 -5.90 -9.11
C ARG A 171 -18.15 -5.86 -7.58
N ASN A 172 -17.61 -6.86 -6.89
CA ASN A 172 -17.61 -6.98 -5.44
C ASN A 172 -16.61 -6.06 -4.73
N CYS A 173 -15.74 -5.34 -5.46
CA CYS A 173 -14.92 -4.28 -4.87
C CYS A 173 -15.72 -3.00 -4.56
N TYR A 174 -16.89 -2.84 -5.17
CA TYR A 174 -17.72 -1.66 -5.04
C TYR A 174 -18.89 -1.90 -4.08
N ASN A 175 -19.24 -0.90 -3.29
CA ASN A 175 -20.44 -0.93 -2.46
C ASN A 175 -21.70 -0.94 -3.35
N ALA A 176 -22.56 -1.94 -3.16
CA ALA A 176 -23.75 -2.14 -3.98
C ALA A 176 -24.77 -0.98 -3.87
N ASP A 177 -24.94 -0.41 -2.68
CA ASP A 177 -25.85 0.72 -2.45
C ASP A 177 -25.34 2.00 -3.10
N TRP A 178 -24.03 2.24 -3.02
CA TRP A 178 -23.36 3.32 -3.73
C TRP A 178 -23.52 3.18 -5.24
N LEU A 179 -23.26 1.98 -5.78
CA LEU A 179 -23.44 1.71 -7.19
C LEU A 179 -24.88 1.93 -7.63
N ARG A 180 -25.87 1.55 -6.82
CA ARG A 180 -27.29 1.74 -7.13
C ARG A 180 -27.67 3.22 -7.26
N LYS A 181 -27.14 4.07 -6.39
CA LYS A 181 -27.35 5.54 -6.40
C LYS A 181 -26.68 6.25 -7.58
N LEU A 182 -25.66 5.64 -8.18
CA LEU A 182 -24.87 6.27 -9.22
C LEU A 182 -25.66 6.38 -10.55
N PRO A 183 -25.57 7.48 -11.31
CA PRO A 183 -26.12 7.57 -12.66
C PRO A 183 -25.49 6.55 -13.63
N SER A 184 -26.25 6.07 -14.62
CA SER A 184 -25.80 5.05 -15.59
C SER A 184 -24.48 5.42 -16.28
N TYR A 185 -24.34 6.67 -16.76
CA TYR A 185 -23.12 7.13 -17.43
C TYR A 185 -21.88 7.06 -16.53
N LYS A 186 -22.02 7.34 -15.22
CA LYS A 186 -20.92 7.20 -14.26
C LYS A 186 -20.59 5.73 -14.00
N LYS A 187 -21.59 4.84 -13.93
CA LYS A 187 -21.36 3.39 -13.81
C LYS A 187 -20.59 2.85 -15.02
N HIS A 188 -20.98 3.24 -16.23
CA HIS A 188 -20.26 2.87 -17.45
C HIS A 188 -18.82 3.40 -17.46
N ALA A 189 -18.58 4.62 -16.97
CA ALA A 189 -17.24 5.20 -16.87
C ALA A 189 -16.31 4.44 -15.91
N LEU A 190 -16.84 3.70 -14.94
CA LEU A 190 -16.06 2.86 -14.03
C LEU A 190 -15.49 1.61 -14.72
N LYS A 191 -16.05 1.18 -15.87
CA LYS A 191 -15.62 -0.04 -16.58
C LYS A 191 -15.53 -1.27 -15.66
N ILE A 192 -16.56 -1.48 -14.85
CA ILE A 192 -16.61 -2.55 -13.84
C ILE A 192 -16.48 -3.91 -14.54
N LYS A 193 -15.56 -4.75 -14.07
CA LYS A 193 -15.43 -6.14 -14.51
C LYS A 193 -16.57 -6.96 -13.93
N ASN A 194 -17.33 -7.64 -14.78
CA ASN A 194 -18.46 -8.49 -14.34
C ASN A 194 -17.98 -9.86 -13.83
N ALA A 195 -17.09 -9.85 -12.85
CA ALA A 195 -16.61 -11.01 -12.12
C ALA A 195 -16.41 -10.61 -10.66
N ASP A 196 -16.39 -11.58 -9.75
CA ASP A 196 -16.01 -11.35 -8.36
C ASP A 196 -14.51 -11.53 -8.20
N TYR A 197 -13.92 -10.67 -7.38
CA TYR A 197 -12.54 -10.78 -6.94
C TYR A 197 -12.45 -11.65 -5.69
N ASP A 198 -11.45 -12.51 -5.64
CA ASP A 198 -11.16 -13.31 -4.45
C ASP A 198 -10.25 -12.53 -3.48
N PHE A 199 -10.75 -12.29 -2.27
CA PHE A 199 -10.06 -11.54 -1.20
C PHE A 199 -9.35 -12.44 -0.20
N ASP A 200 -9.30 -13.75 -0.44
CA ASP A 200 -8.60 -14.68 0.43
C ASP A 200 -7.11 -14.32 0.57
N LEU A 201 -6.57 -14.50 1.77
CA LEU A 201 -5.23 -14.08 2.17
C LEU A 201 -4.29 -15.27 2.44
N THR A 202 -4.71 -16.51 2.12
CA THR A 202 -3.80 -17.65 2.14
C THR A 202 -2.67 -17.43 1.12
N PRO A 203 -1.40 -17.57 1.54
CA PRO A 203 -0.28 -17.63 0.61
C PRO A 203 -0.41 -18.86 -0.29
N LEU A 204 -0.14 -18.69 -1.59
CA LEU A 204 -0.15 -19.78 -2.57
C LEU A 204 0.89 -20.88 -2.28
N PHE A 205 1.91 -20.56 -1.49
CA PHE A 205 2.97 -21.51 -1.12
C PHE A 205 2.51 -22.51 -0.06
N ASP A 206 1.63 -22.12 0.86
CA ASP A 206 1.15 -23.01 1.93
C ASP A 206 0.32 -24.16 1.32
N GLU A 207 -0.49 -23.87 0.30
CA GLU A 207 -1.27 -24.90 -0.41
C GLU A 207 -0.39 -25.88 -1.20
N LEU A 208 0.77 -25.42 -1.69
CA LEU A 208 1.70 -26.27 -2.43
C LEU A 208 2.57 -27.12 -1.50
N GLU A 209 3.01 -26.59 -0.36
CA GLU A 209 3.74 -27.36 0.65
C GLU A 209 2.85 -28.44 1.28
N ASP A 210 1.59 -28.10 1.59
CA ASP A 210 0.62 -29.09 2.07
C ASP A 210 0.36 -30.18 1.03
N ALA A 211 0.27 -29.83 -0.25
CA ALA A 211 0.11 -30.81 -1.33
C ALA A 211 1.35 -31.72 -1.49
N ILE A 212 2.55 -31.15 -1.43
CA ILE A 212 3.81 -31.92 -1.51
C ILE A 212 3.96 -32.85 -0.31
N MET A 213 3.61 -32.39 0.90
CA MET A 213 3.66 -33.22 2.11
C MET A 213 2.63 -34.36 2.04
N GLN A 214 1.41 -34.10 1.57
CA GLN A 214 0.38 -35.13 1.39
C GLN A 214 0.77 -36.19 0.34
N GLU A 215 1.42 -35.80 -0.76
CA GLU A 215 1.93 -36.75 -1.75
C GLU A 215 3.04 -37.65 -1.21
N GLN A 216 3.93 -37.12 -0.35
CA GLN A 216 4.99 -37.92 0.29
C GLN A 216 4.44 -38.92 1.30
N GLU A 217 3.43 -38.54 2.07
CA GLU A 217 2.77 -39.44 3.03
C GLU A 217 2.04 -40.59 2.31
N HIS A 218 1.31 -40.31 1.23
CA HIS A 218 0.60 -41.34 0.49
C HIS A 218 1.56 -42.34 -0.18
N ARG A 219 2.69 -41.85 -0.73
CA ARG A 219 3.71 -42.72 -1.36
C ARG A 219 4.37 -43.70 -0.39
N SER A 220 4.46 -43.34 0.89
CA SER A 220 5.06 -44.20 1.92
C SER A 220 4.13 -45.31 2.41
N ALA A 221 2.82 -45.21 2.17
CA ALA A 221 1.85 -46.22 2.59
C ALA A 221 1.79 -47.43 1.62
N ASP A 222 2.02 -47.20 0.32
CA ASP A 222 1.90 -48.24 -0.71
C ASP A 222 3.16 -49.15 -0.79
N GLU A 223 4.33 -48.68 -0.34
CA GLU A 223 5.57 -49.48 -0.34
C GLU A 223 5.63 -50.55 0.77
N VAL A 224 4.72 -50.53 1.74
CA VAL A 224 4.71 -51.49 2.86
C VAL A 224 3.84 -52.72 2.57
N GLU A 225 2.98 -52.67 1.54
CA GLU A 225 2.06 -53.77 1.20
C GLU A 225 2.62 -54.75 0.15
N GLU A 226 3.76 -54.46 -0.48
CA GLU A 226 4.37 -55.35 -1.50
C GLU A 226 5.40 -56.36 -0.93
N VAL A 227 5.46 -56.53 0.40
CA VAL A 227 6.44 -57.42 1.07
C VAL A 227 5.77 -58.52 1.93
N LEU A 228 4.49 -58.81 1.72
CA LEU A 228 3.78 -59.94 2.35
C LEU A 228 3.13 -60.86 1.32
#